data_AF-A0A537JMX7-F1
#
_entry.id   AF-A0A537JMX7-F1
#
_cell.length_a   1.000
_cell.length_b   1.000
_cell.length_c   1.000
_cell.angle_alpha   90.00
_cell.angle_beta   90.00
_cell.angle_gamma   90.00
#
_symmetry.space_group_name_H-M   'P 1'
#
loop_
_entity.id
_entity.type
_entity.pdbx_description
1 polymer ?
#
loop_
_entity_poly.entity_id
_entity_poly.type
_entity_poly.pdbx_seq_one_letter_code
_entity_poly.pdbx_strand_id
1 'polypeptide(L)'
;MVLLRAIFSFNIMITVSKVSRPKSLSTTGAHNSSFKKLQRSLIYQFKHAFPDRLAPKTIVVVPSLTLDPQIVDKLTGQIYYEERMLCLLMLLRMPNTHIVYVTSIPVDPVIIDYYLHLLPGITGYHASQRLTMLSCYDSSPVSLTEKILQRKRLVARIKKSVPVNHAAHLVCFNVTALEKKLAMALGLPIYGCDPDLCWLGTKSGSRMVFKTAGVAMPKGRENLHTKEDLIKSLCELKTEDPLLKRAVVKLEDGFSGDGNAIFDYNDA
;
A
#
# COMPACT_ATOMS: atom_id res chain seq x y z
N MET A 1 8.01 -18.33 -28.39
CA MET A 1 9.43 -18.70 -28.25
C MET A 1 10.35 -17.66 -28.88
N VAL A 2 10.19 -16.37 -28.52
CA VAL A 2 11.11 -15.27 -28.85
C VAL A 2 10.92 -14.20 -27.76
N LEU A 3 11.55 -14.38 -26.59
CA LEU A 3 12.01 -13.31 -25.68
C LEU A 3 12.70 -13.92 -24.44
N LEU A 4 13.53 -14.95 -24.64
CA LEU A 4 14.21 -15.65 -23.55
C LEU A 4 15.70 -15.78 -23.89
N ARG A 5 16.39 -14.65 -24.07
CA ARG A 5 17.85 -14.56 -24.23
C ARG A 5 18.26 -13.09 -24.26
N ALA A 6 18.53 -12.51 -23.09
CA ALA A 6 19.49 -11.42 -22.86
C ALA A 6 19.34 -10.77 -21.47
N ILE A 7 19.35 -11.54 -20.38
CA ILE A 7 19.63 -10.98 -19.03
C ILE A 7 20.49 -11.97 -18.26
N PHE A 8 21.70 -12.21 -18.76
CA PHE A 8 22.81 -12.69 -17.93
C PHE A 8 23.89 -11.61 -17.98
N SER A 9 23.81 -10.70 -17.03
CA SER A 9 24.90 -9.83 -16.59
C SER A 9 24.64 -9.51 -15.12
N PHE A 10 25.54 -9.97 -14.27
CA PHE A 10 25.49 -9.81 -12.81
C PHE A 10 25.38 -8.32 -12.44
N ASN A 11 24.32 -7.94 -11.73
CA ASN A 11 24.12 -6.56 -11.23
C ASN A 11 24.06 -6.56 -9.70
N ILE A 12 25.21 -6.37 -9.05
CA ILE A 12 25.34 -6.25 -7.60
C ILE A 12 24.61 -4.99 -7.09
N MET A 13 23.90 -5.10 -5.97
CA MET A 13 23.01 -4.07 -5.43
C MET A 13 23.43 -3.65 -4.01
N ILE A 14 23.76 -2.38 -3.84
CA ILE A 14 24.18 -1.79 -2.56
C ILE A 14 23.09 -0.83 -2.09
N THR A 15 22.61 -1.01 -0.86
CA THR A 15 21.54 -0.17 -0.31
C THR A 15 22.11 0.77 0.73
N VAL A 16 21.92 2.08 0.55
CA VAL A 16 22.37 3.11 1.49
C VAL A 16 21.16 3.80 2.13
N SER A 17 21.01 3.56 3.40
CA SER A 17 20.22 4.27 4.39
C SER A 17 20.89 5.59 4.81
N LYS A 18 20.04 6.58 5.11
CA LYS A 18 20.36 7.70 6.00
C LYS A 18 19.24 7.84 7.01
N VAL A 19 18.78 6.72 7.56
CA VAL A 19 17.69 6.70 8.54
C VAL A 19 18.02 5.66 9.59
N SER A 20 18.33 6.16 10.78
CA SER A 20 18.31 5.40 12.02
C SER A 20 16.91 4.80 12.21
N ARG A 21 16.87 3.53 12.64
CA ARG A 21 15.67 2.84 13.14
C ARG A 21 14.73 3.87 13.77
N PRO A 22 13.53 4.14 13.24
CA PRO A 22 12.58 4.93 14.00
C PRO A 22 12.43 4.19 15.31
N LYS A 23 12.83 4.83 16.43
CA LYS A 23 12.42 4.38 17.76
C LYS A 23 10.95 4.08 17.60
N SER A 24 10.57 2.82 17.84
CA SER A 24 9.18 2.40 17.86
C SER A 24 8.39 3.56 18.46
N LEU A 25 7.59 4.27 17.67
CA LEU A 25 6.64 5.19 18.28
C LEU A 25 5.89 4.28 19.23
N SER A 26 6.07 4.55 20.52
CA SER A 26 5.51 3.84 21.65
C SER A 26 3.99 4.04 21.60
N THR A 27 3.37 3.45 20.59
CA THR A 27 1.97 3.10 20.61
C THR A 27 1.88 2.04 21.71
N THR A 28 1.44 2.50 22.87
CA THR A 28 1.22 1.71 24.09
C THR A 28 0.78 0.28 23.71
N GLY A 29 1.40 -0.74 24.30
CA GLY A 29 1.19 -2.15 23.92
C GLY A 29 -0.28 -2.58 23.86
N ALA A 30 -1.17 -1.87 24.57
CA ALA A 30 -2.62 -1.99 24.49
C ALA A 30 -3.20 -1.70 23.09
N HIS A 31 -2.81 -0.61 22.42
CA HIS A 31 -3.32 -0.25 21.08
C HIS A 31 -2.94 -1.30 20.03
N ASN A 32 -1.74 -1.86 20.14
CA ASN A 32 -1.30 -2.89 19.20
C ASN A 32 -2.06 -4.22 19.42
N SER A 33 -2.37 -4.55 20.68
CA SER A 33 -3.18 -5.74 21.00
C SER A 33 -4.61 -5.66 20.45
N SER A 34 -5.24 -4.48 20.51
CA SER A 34 -6.59 -4.25 20.00
C SER A 34 -6.66 -4.32 18.48
N PHE A 35 -5.66 -3.76 17.78
CA PHE A 35 -5.58 -3.88 16.32
C PHE A 35 -5.38 -5.33 15.87
N LYS A 36 -4.51 -6.09 16.54
CA LYS A 36 -4.32 -7.52 16.23
C LYS A 36 -5.60 -8.33 16.47
N LYS A 37 -6.37 -8.03 17.52
CA LYS A 37 -7.70 -8.63 17.74
C LYS A 37 -8.66 -8.30 16.61
N LEU A 38 -8.70 -7.04 16.17
CA LEU A 38 -9.52 -6.61 15.04
C LEU A 38 -9.10 -7.35 13.75
N GLN A 39 -7.80 -7.44 13.45
CA GLN A 39 -7.31 -8.13 12.26
C GLN A 39 -7.55 -9.63 12.25
N ARG A 40 -7.70 -10.29 13.41
CA ARG A 40 -8.11 -11.72 13.45
C ARG A 40 -9.47 -11.95 12.81
N SER A 41 -10.38 -10.96 12.84
CA SER A 41 -11.68 -11.08 12.16
C SER A 41 -11.52 -11.23 10.64
N LEU A 42 -10.48 -10.63 10.04
CA LEU A 42 -10.19 -10.77 8.61
C LEU A 42 -9.85 -12.22 8.24
N ILE A 43 -9.15 -12.95 9.11
CA ILE A 43 -8.80 -14.36 8.86
C ILE A 43 -10.07 -15.19 8.68
N TYR A 44 -11.08 -14.96 9.52
CA TYR A 44 -12.38 -15.61 9.39
C TYR A 44 -13.10 -15.20 8.10
N GLN A 45 -13.14 -13.90 7.79
CA GLN A 45 -13.73 -13.40 6.55
C GLN A 45 -13.07 -14.02 5.30
N PHE A 46 -11.74 -14.11 5.30
CA PHE A 46 -10.96 -14.66 4.19
C PHE A 46 -11.24 -16.16 3.99
N LYS A 47 -11.43 -16.91 5.07
CA LYS A 47 -11.73 -18.35 4.99
C LYS A 47 -13.18 -18.64 4.60
N HIS A 48 -14.14 -17.82 5.02
CA HIS A 48 -15.57 -18.15 4.91
C HIS A 48 -16.36 -17.22 3.99
N ALA A 49 -16.13 -15.90 4.03
CA ALA A 49 -16.93 -14.93 3.27
C ALA A 49 -16.35 -14.58 1.89
N PHE A 50 -15.02 -14.60 1.75
CA PHE A 50 -14.33 -14.30 0.49
C PHE A 50 -14.55 -15.35 -0.61
N PRO A 51 -14.45 -16.68 -0.33
CA PRO A 51 -14.70 -17.69 -1.37
C PRO A 51 -16.17 -17.79 -1.77
N ASP A 52 -17.10 -17.44 -0.88
CA ASP A 52 -18.53 -17.44 -1.16
C ASP A 52 -18.99 -16.14 -1.85
N ARG A 53 -19.37 -16.22 -3.12
CA ARG A 53 -19.88 -15.09 -3.91
C ARG A 53 -21.22 -14.55 -3.41
N LEU A 54 -22.00 -15.37 -2.70
CA LEU A 54 -23.30 -15.01 -2.14
C LEU A 54 -23.21 -14.52 -0.70
N ALA A 55 -22.08 -14.69 -0.01
CA ALA A 55 -21.92 -14.19 1.35
C ALA A 55 -22.12 -12.66 1.40
N PRO A 56 -22.98 -12.14 2.31
CA PRO A 56 -23.16 -10.71 2.51
C PRO A 56 -21.86 -10.02 2.95
N LYS A 57 -21.42 -9.02 2.18
CA LYS A 57 -20.13 -8.35 2.39
C LYS A 57 -20.26 -6.84 2.21
N THR A 58 -19.47 -6.08 2.96
CA THR A 58 -19.29 -4.64 2.72
C THR A 58 -17.82 -4.31 2.63
N ILE A 59 -17.42 -3.74 1.50
CA ILE A 59 -16.06 -3.24 1.30
C ILE A 59 -16.09 -1.74 1.48
N VAL A 60 -15.40 -1.25 2.51
CA VAL A 60 -15.20 0.18 2.70
C VAL A 60 -13.89 0.55 2.01
N VAL A 61 -13.97 1.30 0.92
CA VAL A 61 -12.84 1.73 0.12
C VAL A 61 -12.46 3.15 0.51
N VAL A 62 -11.25 3.30 1.05
CA VAL A 62 -10.65 4.59 1.37
C VAL A 62 -9.33 4.64 0.61
N PRO A 63 -9.32 5.15 -0.63
CA PRO A 63 -8.15 5.17 -1.52
C PRO A 63 -7.14 6.26 -1.11
N SER A 64 -6.90 6.41 0.19
CA SER A 64 -5.96 7.38 0.74
C SER A 64 -4.53 7.01 0.33
N LEU A 65 -3.83 8.00 -0.20
CA LEU A 65 -2.41 7.91 -0.50
C LEU A 65 -1.63 8.61 0.63
N THR A 66 -1.28 7.85 1.66
CA THR A 66 -0.55 8.39 2.82
C THR A 66 0.95 8.20 2.60
N LEU A 67 1.59 9.15 1.91
CA LEU A 67 3.02 9.10 1.55
C LEU A 67 3.83 10.18 2.27
N ASP A 68 5.16 10.05 2.22
CA ASP A 68 6.07 11.11 2.67
C ASP A 68 5.77 12.41 1.91
N PRO A 69 5.65 13.58 2.58
CA PRO A 69 5.38 14.86 1.95
C PRO A 69 6.30 15.18 0.76
N GLN A 70 7.60 14.83 0.84
CA GLN A 70 8.56 15.07 -0.26
C GLN A 70 8.23 14.27 -1.52
N ILE A 71 7.57 13.13 -1.36
CA ILE A 71 7.07 12.28 -2.44
C ILE A 71 5.78 12.86 -2.99
N VAL A 72 4.88 13.29 -2.10
CA VAL A 72 3.58 13.88 -2.45
C VAL A 72 3.75 15.13 -3.31
N ASP A 73 4.71 15.99 -2.99
CA ASP A 73 4.97 17.23 -3.74
C ASP A 73 5.36 16.98 -5.19
N LYS A 74 5.92 15.80 -5.50
CA LYS A 74 6.29 15.39 -6.87
C LYS A 74 5.10 14.85 -7.66
N LEU A 75 3.95 14.61 -7.04
CA LEU A 75 2.78 13.99 -7.66
C LEU A 75 1.75 15.05 -8.10
N THR A 76 1.87 15.52 -9.34
CA THR A 76 0.83 16.35 -9.96
C THR A 76 -0.50 15.60 -10.03
N GLY A 77 -1.59 16.25 -9.59
CA GLY A 77 -2.92 15.66 -9.64
C GLY A 77 -3.18 14.59 -8.58
N GLN A 78 -2.44 14.57 -7.47
CA GLN A 78 -2.61 13.60 -6.37
C GLN A 78 -4.06 13.43 -5.90
N ILE A 79 -4.88 14.48 -5.96
CA ILE A 79 -6.28 14.43 -5.52
C ILE A 79 -7.13 13.48 -6.37
N TYR A 80 -6.75 13.25 -7.63
CA TYR A 80 -7.43 12.33 -8.55
C TYR A 80 -6.90 10.89 -8.44
N TYR A 81 -5.85 10.63 -7.65
CA TYR A 81 -5.36 9.26 -7.45
C TYR A 81 -6.40 8.39 -6.75
N GLU A 82 -7.32 9.02 -6.02
CA GLU A 82 -8.45 8.35 -5.40
C GLU A 82 -9.35 7.64 -6.42
N GLU A 83 -9.37 8.08 -7.69
CA GLU A 83 -10.14 7.42 -8.75
C GLU A 83 -9.49 6.11 -9.25
N ARG A 84 -8.20 5.88 -8.96
CA ARG A 84 -7.48 4.66 -9.40
C ARG A 84 -8.03 3.37 -8.80
N MET A 85 -8.74 3.46 -7.67
CA MET A 85 -9.36 2.31 -7.02
C MET A 85 -10.83 2.11 -7.39
N LEU A 86 -11.38 2.91 -8.32
CA LEU A 86 -12.74 2.71 -8.84
C LEU A 86 -12.92 1.35 -9.53
N CYS A 87 -11.83 0.70 -9.93
CA CYS A 87 -11.87 -0.69 -10.39
C CYS A 87 -12.46 -1.65 -9.33
N LEU A 88 -12.41 -1.33 -8.04
CA LEU A 88 -13.04 -2.12 -6.97
C LEU A 88 -14.57 -2.11 -7.06
N LEU A 89 -15.18 -1.16 -7.77
CA LEU A 89 -16.62 -1.19 -8.07
C LEU A 89 -17.02 -2.47 -8.81
N MET A 90 -16.07 -3.13 -9.49
CA MET A 90 -16.30 -4.44 -10.14
C MET A 90 -16.74 -5.53 -9.15
N LEU A 91 -16.48 -5.38 -7.85
CA LEU A 91 -16.92 -6.30 -6.80
C LEU A 91 -18.45 -6.28 -6.61
N LEU A 92 -19.15 -5.24 -7.09
CA LEU A 92 -20.62 -5.19 -7.12
C LEU A 92 -21.24 -6.29 -7.99
N ARG A 93 -20.48 -6.99 -8.84
CA ARG A 93 -20.98 -8.19 -9.53
C ARG A 93 -21.37 -9.34 -8.58
N MET A 94 -20.90 -9.31 -7.33
CA MET A 94 -21.31 -10.25 -6.30
C MET A 94 -22.66 -9.77 -5.72
N PRO A 95 -23.75 -10.57 -5.79
CA PRO A 95 -25.11 -10.08 -5.51
C PRO A 95 -25.30 -9.41 -4.15
N ASN A 96 -24.68 -9.96 -3.10
CA ASN A 96 -24.84 -9.47 -1.72
C ASN A 96 -23.68 -8.59 -1.24
N THR A 97 -22.86 -8.07 -2.17
CA THR A 97 -21.75 -7.19 -1.84
C THR A 97 -22.14 -5.72 -1.96
N HIS A 98 -21.83 -4.96 -0.92
CA HIS A 98 -22.00 -3.51 -0.85
C HIS A 98 -20.63 -2.84 -0.86
N ILE A 99 -20.55 -1.64 -1.44
CA ILE A 99 -19.34 -0.83 -1.43
C ILE A 99 -19.65 0.53 -0.83
N VAL A 100 -18.83 0.96 0.13
CA VAL A 100 -18.79 2.33 0.63
C VAL A 100 -17.50 2.95 0.13
N TYR A 101 -17.57 3.84 -0.84
CA TYR A 101 -16.42 4.50 -1.44
C TYR A 101 -16.31 5.92 -0.88
N VAL A 102 -15.16 6.26 -0.30
CA VAL A 102 -14.93 7.57 0.31
C VAL A 102 -13.87 8.33 -0.48
N THR A 103 -14.09 9.60 -0.76
CA THR A 103 -13.14 10.47 -1.46
C THR A 103 -12.94 11.81 -0.76
N SER A 104 -11.89 12.53 -1.12
CA SER A 104 -11.60 13.90 -0.70
C SER A 104 -12.59 14.87 -1.31
N ILE A 105 -12.81 14.77 -2.63
CA ILE A 105 -13.77 15.55 -3.40
C ILE A 105 -14.75 14.61 -4.12
N PRO A 106 -15.99 15.04 -4.40
CA PRO A 106 -16.93 14.21 -5.15
C PRO A 106 -16.35 13.79 -6.51
N VAL A 107 -16.48 12.50 -6.84
CA VAL A 107 -16.21 11.98 -8.18
C VAL A 107 -17.41 12.33 -9.07
N ASP A 108 -17.15 12.72 -10.32
CA ASP A 108 -18.21 13.03 -11.27
C ASP A 108 -19.14 11.80 -11.44
N PRO A 109 -20.48 11.97 -11.32
CA PRO A 109 -21.42 10.88 -11.53
C PRO A 109 -21.26 10.14 -12.86
N VAL A 110 -20.82 10.81 -13.93
CA VAL A 110 -20.57 10.18 -15.24
C VAL A 110 -19.45 9.15 -15.16
N ILE A 111 -18.41 9.40 -14.37
CA ILE A 111 -17.32 8.44 -14.14
C ILE A 111 -17.86 7.21 -13.42
N ILE A 112 -18.67 7.40 -12.37
CA ILE A 112 -19.28 6.30 -11.62
C ILE A 112 -20.20 5.49 -12.54
N ASP A 113 -21.06 6.16 -13.30
CA ASP A 113 -21.97 5.53 -14.24
C ASP A 113 -21.22 4.68 -15.29
N TYR A 114 -20.12 5.21 -15.84
CA TYR A 114 -19.23 4.46 -16.74
C TYR A 114 -18.75 3.16 -16.08
N TYR A 115 -18.22 3.21 -14.86
CA TYR A 115 -17.75 2.00 -14.16
C TYR A 115 -18.89 1.02 -13.89
N LEU A 116 -20.09 1.49 -13.53
CA LEU A 116 -21.23 0.60 -13.29
C LEU A 116 -21.70 -0.10 -14.57
N HIS A 117 -21.62 0.56 -15.73
CA HIS A 117 -21.94 -0.05 -17.02
C HIS A 117 -20.93 -1.12 -17.49
N LEU A 118 -19.73 -1.14 -16.91
CA LEU A 118 -18.73 -2.20 -17.18
C LEU A 118 -19.02 -3.51 -16.43
N LEU A 119 -20.01 -3.55 -15.54
CA LEU A 119 -20.34 -4.75 -14.77
C LEU A 119 -21.08 -5.79 -15.63
N PRO A 120 -20.51 -6.99 -15.87
CA PRO A 120 -21.20 -8.03 -16.61
C PRO A 120 -22.29 -8.67 -15.75
N GLY A 121 -23.46 -8.91 -16.34
CA GLY A 121 -24.54 -9.68 -15.73
C GLY A 121 -25.35 -8.94 -14.66
N ILE A 122 -25.16 -7.63 -14.50
CA ILE A 122 -25.97 -6.79 -13.61
C ILE A 122 -26.16 -5.40 -14.23
N THR A 123 -27.34 -4.81 -14.05
CA THR A 123 -27.60 -3.44 -14.51
C THR A 123 -26.93 -2.41 -13.61
N GLY A 124 -26.59 -1.24 -14.17
CA GLY A 124 -26.06 -0.12 -13.41
C GLY A 124 -26.99 0.30 -12.24
N TYR A 125 -28.31 0.22 -12.44
CA TYR A 125 -29.31 0.50 -11.40
C TYR A 125 -29.19 -0.44 -10.18
N HIS A 126 -29.10 -1.76 -10.37
CA HIS A 126 -28.96 -2.69 -9.24
C HIS A 126 -27.58 -2.62 -8.57
N ALA A 127 -26.56 -2.23 -9.32
CA ALA A 127 -25.24 -1.97 -8.76
C ALA A 127 -25.23 -0.69 -7.91
N SER A 128 -25.85 0.40 -8.39
CA SER A 128 -25.89 1.68 -7.68
C SER A 128 -26.65 1.60 -6.36
N GLN A 129 -27.69 0.78 -6.25
CA GLN A 129 -28.40 0.51 -4.99
C GLN A 129 -27.51 -0.05 -3.87
N ARG A 130 -26.36 -0.64 -4.22
CA ARG A 130 -25.41 -1.24 -3.28
C ARG A 130 -24.09 -0.45 -3.20
N LEU A 131 -24.02 0.70 -3.87
CA LEU A 131 -22.90 1.62 -3.84
C LEU A 131 -23.26 2.87 -3.02
N THR A 132 -22.47 3.16 -2.00
CA THR A 132 -22.56 4.41 -1.22
C THR A 132 -21.31 5.25 -1.49
N MET A 133 -21.48 6.40 -2.14
CA MET A 133 -20.41 7.38 -2.34
C MET A 133 -20.45 8.42 -1.21
N LEU A 134 -19.32 8.64 -0.55
CA LEU A 134 -19.13 9.66 0.48
C LEU A 134 -17.95 10.55 0.11
N SER A 135 -18.03 11.84 0.41
CA SER A 135 -16.95 12.80 0.15
C SER A 135 -16.66 13.64 1.39
N CYS A 136 -15.39 14.01 1.57
CA CYS A 136 -14.95 14.95 2.59
C CYS A 136 -15.22 16.41 2.20
N TYR A 137 -15.47 16.66 0.90
CA TYR A 137 -15.57 18.00 0.29
C TYR A 137 -14.37 18.88 0.62
N ASP A 138 -13.17 18.32 0.50
CA ASP A 138 -11.93 18.92 0.98
C ASP A 138 -10.78 18.65 0.00
N SER A 139 -10.38 19.70 -0.72
CA SER A 139 -9.28 19.65 -1.68
C SER A 139 -7.91 20.01 -1.10
N SER A 140 -7.80 20.14 0.22
CA SER A 140 -6.50 20.40 0.87
C SER A 140 -5.49 19.26 0.60
N PRO A 141 -4.18 19.55 0.64
CA PRO A 141 -3.11 18.57 0.41
C PRO A 141 -2.86 17.70 1.67
N VAL A 142 -3.94 17.29 2.34
CA VAL A 142 -3.92 16.39 3.50
C VAL A 142 -4.40 15.01 3.03
N SER A 143 -3.88 13.93 3.61
CA SER A 143 -4.31 12.59 3.23
C SER A 143 -5.82 12.39 3.47
N LEU A 144 -6.47 11.58 2.64
CA LEU A 144 -7.88 11.26 2.80
C LEU A 144 -8.17 10.61 4.17
N THR A 145 -7.27 9.75 4.63
CA THR A 145 -7.37 9.12 5.96
C THR A 145 -7.40 10.17 7.08
N GLU A 146 -6.53 11.17 7.04
CA GLU A 146 -6.55 12.28 8.02
C GLU A 146 -7.82 13.11 7.91
N LYS A 147 -8.26 13.45 6.69
CA LYS A 147 -9.52 14.17 6.44
C LYS A 147 -10.70 13.45 7.08
N ILE A 148 -10.78 12.13 6.96
CA ILE A 148 -11.83 11.31 7.57
C ILE A 148 -11.70 11.31 9.10
N LEU A 149 -10.49 11.09 9.63
CA LEU A 149 -10.24 11.03 11.08
C LEU A 149 -10.57 12.33 11.80
N GLN A 150 -10.41 13.48 11.15
CA GLN A 150 -10.79 14.80 11.68
C GLN A 150 -12.32 14.99 11.74
N ARG A 151 -13.10 14.18 11.00
CA ARG A 151 -14.56 14.33 10.83
C ARG A 151 -15.33 13.20 11.52
N LYS A 152 -15.57 13.34 12.82
CA LYS A 152 -16.33 12.34 13.63
C LYS A 152 -17.68 11.96 13.01
N ARG A 153 -18.41 12.93 12.42
CA ARG A 153 -19.69 12.68 11.73
C ARG A 153 -19.52 11.80 10.49
N LEU A 154 -18.44 11.97 9.74
CA LEU A 154 -18.14 11.15 8.56
C LEU A 154 -17.77 9.72 8.98
N VAL A 155 -16.94 9.54 10.02
CA VAL A 155 -16.64 8.24 10.62
C VAL A 155 -17.94 7.51 11.03
N ALA A 156 -18.85 8.20 11.72
CA ALA A 156 -20.14 7.63 12.10
C ALA A 156 -21.00 7.25 10.87
N ARG A 157 -21.00 8.08 9.83
CA ARG A 157 -21.72 7.82 8.57
C ARG A 157 -21.17 6.61 7.82
N ILE A 158 -19.84 6.46 7.75
CA ILE A 158 -19.19 5.28 7.16
C ILE A 158 -19.64 4.02 7.92
N LYS A 159 -19.57 4.03 9.26
CA LYS A 159 -20.01 2.89 10.09
C LYS A 159 -21.48 2.55 9.89
N LYS A 160 -22.36 3.57 9.82
CA LYS A 160 -23.80 3.37 9.56
C LYS A 160 -24.10 2.81 8.17
N SER A 161 -23.19 3.00 7.21
CA SER A 161 -23.34 2.47 5.84
C SER A 161 -22.98 0.99 5.73
N VAL A 162 -22.49 0.37 6.81
CA VAL A 162 -22.19 -1.06 6.89
C VAL A 162 -23.37 -1.78 7.57
N PRO A 163 -24.08 -2.69 6.86
CA PRO A 163 -25.13 -3.49 7.48
C PRO A 163 -24.58 -4.42 8.58
N VAL A 164 -25.35 -4.63 9.65
CA VAL A 164 -24.92 -5.38 10.84
C VAL A 164 -24.50 -6.83 10.53
N ASN A 165 -25.17 -7.47 9.57
CA ASN A 165 -24.94 -8.88 9.23
C ASN A 165 -23.88 -9.07 8.13
N HIS A 166 -23.16 -8.03 7.73
CA HIS A 166 -22.15 -8.12 6.67
C HIS A 166 -20.76 -8.40 7.26
N ALA A 167 -20.02 -9.30 6.61
CA ALA A 167 -18.57 -9.32 6.74
C ALA A 167 -18.02 -8.02 6.13
N ALA A 168 -17.32 -7.22 6.92
CA ALA A 168 -16.85 -5.91 6.49
C ALA A 168 -15.36 -5.70 6.74
N HIS A 169 -14.69 -5.04 5.80
CA HIS A 169 -13.28 -4.69 5.89
C HIS A 169 -13.00 -3.37 5.17
N LEU A 170 -11.90 -2.74 5.58
CA LEU A 170 -11.34 -1.53 5.00
C LEU A 170 -10.31 -1.91 3.93
N VAL A 171 -10.41 -1.29 2.76
CA VAL A 171 -9.40 -1.36 1.69
C VAL A 171 -8.80 0.02 1.49
N CYS A 172 -7.47 0.10 1.53
CA CYS A 172 -6.71 1.33 1.34
C CYS A 172 -5.70 1.17 0.20
N PHE A 173 -5.20 2.28 -0.32
CA PHE A 173 -4.15 2.24 -1.35
C PHE A 173 -2.82 1.76 -0.76
N ASN A 174 -2.42 2.32 0.38
CA ASN A 174 -1.32 1.83 1.21
C ASN A 174 -1.78 1.72 2.67
N VAL A 175 -1.05 0.95 3.48
CA VAL A 175 -1.38 0.75 4.90
C VAL A 175 -0.26 1.33 5.76
N THR A 176 -0.55 2.43 6.43
CA THR A 176 0.36 3.09 7.37
C THR A 176 -0.24 3.11 8.79
N ALA A 177 0.44 3.79 9.72
CA ALA A 177 -0.10 4.04 11.05
C ALA A 177 -1.43 4.82 11.03
N LEU A 178 -1.66 5.69 10.02
CA LEU A 178 -2.91 6.43 9.88
C LEU A 178 -4.07 5.52 9.49
N GLU A 179 -3.87 4.59 8.55
CA GLU A 179 -4.91 3.61 8.18
C GLU A 179 -5.21 2.66 9.34
N LYS A 180 -4.19 2.25 10.13
CA LYS A 180 -4.39 1.52 11.39
C LYS A 180 -5.28 2.29 12.36
N LYS A 181 -5.08 3.60 12.50
CA LYS A 181 -5.93 4.45 13.34
C LYS A 181 -7.36 4.55 12.80
N LEU A 182 -7.53 4.68 11.49
CA LEU A 182 -8.86 4.70 10.85
C LEU A 182 -9.60 3.37 11.01
N ALA A 183 -8.93 2.25 10.79
CA ALA A 183 -9.48 0.92 11.01
C ALA A 183 -9.99 0.73 12.44
N MET A 184 -9.21 1.18 13.44
CA MET A 184 -9.64 1.17 14.84
C MET A 184 -10.85 2.08 15.09
N ALA A 185 -10.91 3.27 14.48
CA ALA A 185 -12.05 4.18 14.61
C ALA A 185 -13.33 3.59 13.99
N LEU A 186 -13.20 2.95 12.83
CA LEU A 186 -14.30 2.27 12.13
C LEU A 186 -14.68 0.93 12.77
N GLY A 187 -13.77 0.29 13.49
CA GLY A 187 -13.96 -1.08 13.99
C GLY A 187 -13.97 -2.10 12.85
N LEU A 188 -13.20 -1.85 11.78
CA LEU A 188 -13.12 -2.71 10.60
C LEU A 188 -11.69 -3.22 10.41
N PRO A 189 -11.45 -4.52 10.17
CA PRO A 189 -10.14 -5.01 9.79
C PRO A 189 -9.69 -4.38 8.46
N ILE A 190 -8.37 -4.27 8.25
CA ILE A 190 -7.79 -3.78 7.00
C ILE A 190 -7.41 -4.97 6.14
N TYR A 191 -7.91 -5.02 4.91
CA TYR A 191 -7.38 -5.89 3.87
C TYR A 191 -6.03 -5.35 3.38
N GLY A 192 -4.97 -5.73 4.10
CA GLY A 192 -3.61 -5.31 3.82
C GLY A 192 -2.63 -5.81 4.88
N CYS A 193 -1.34 -5.57 4.66
CA CYS A 193 -0.29 -5.98 5.60
C CYS A 193 -0.33 -5.14 6.89
N ASP A 194 0.11 -5.72 8.01
CA ASP A 194 0.29 -4.97 9.25
C ASP A 194 1.34 -3.86 9.02
N PRO A 195 1.04 -2.58 9.29
CA PRO A 195 1.99 -1.50 9.08
C PRO A 195 3.26 -1.64 9.95
N ASP A 196 3.21 -2.41 11.04
CA ASP A 196 4.40 -2.74 11.84
C ASP A 196 5.42 -3.58 11.03
N LEU A 197 5.00 -4.17 9.91
CA LEU A 197 5.84 -4.93 8.97
C LEU A 197 6.24 -4.13 7.73
N CYS A 198 5.88 -2.85 7.64
CA CYS A 198 6.17 -2.01 6.46
C CYS A 198 7.68 -1.96 6.13
N TRP A 199 8.54 -2.02 7.15
CA TRP A 199 9.99 -2.07 6.99
C TRP A 199 10.49 -3.27 6.18
N LEU A 200 9.73 -4.37 6.08
CA LEU A 200 10.07 -5.51 5.22
C LEU A 200 9.98 -5.15 3.73
N GLY A 201 9.20 -4.13 3.39
CA GLY A 201 9.07 -3.61 2.03
C GLY A 201 10.18 -2.64 1.60
N THR A 202 11.08 -2.24 2.51
CA THR A 202 12.25 -1.43 2.12
C THR A 202 13.24 -2.27 1.32
N LYS A 203 14.26 -1.63 0.73
CA LYS A 203 15.27 -2.34 -0.06
C LYS A 203 16.11 -3.28 0.80
N SER A 204 16.52 -2.83 1.98
CA SER A 204 17.22 -3.69 2.95
C SER A 204 16.30 -4.76 3.54
N GLY A 205 15.05 -4.41 3.89
CA GLY A 205 14.06 -5.37 4.38
C GLY A 205 13.77 -6.47 3.36
N SER A 206 13.60 -6.10 2.09
CA SER A 206 13.34 -7.04 1.00
C SER A 206 14.52 -7.99 0.78
N ARG A 207 15.77 -7.48 0.82
CA ARG A 207 16.97 -8.34 0.76
C ARG A 207 17.01 -9.34 1.91
N MET A 208 16.69 -8.91 3.14
CA MET A 208 16.63 -9.80 4.29
C MET A 208 15.58 -10.91 4.11
N VAL A 209 14.37 -10.56 3.62
CA VAL A 209 13.29 -11.52 3.35
C VAL A 209 13.73 -12.51 2.27
N PHE A 210 14.29 -12.04 1.16
CA PHE A 210 14.73 -12.90 0.06
C PHE A 210 15.86 -13.84 0.49
N LYS A 211 16.81 -13.37 1.30
CA LYS A 211 17.88 -14.20 1.86
C LYS A 211 17.31 -15.30 2.76
N THR A 212 16.35 -14.96 3.62
CA THR A 212 15.67 -15.93 4.51
C THR A 212 14.86 -16.95 3.71
N ALA A 213 14.24 -16.53 2.61
CA ALA A 213 13.45 -17.39 1.74
C ALA A 213 14.29 -18.18 0.70
N GLY A 214 15.61 -18.02 0.66
CA GLY A 214 16.48 -18.68 -0.32
C GLY A 214 16.29 -18.19 -1.76
N VAL A 215 15.71 -17.01 -1.95
CA VAL A 215 15.51 -16.41 -3.28
C VAL A 215 16.85 -15.93 -3.82
N ALA A 216 17.20 -16.36 -5.03
CA ALA A 216 18.41 -15.92 -5.71
C ALA A 216 18.40 -14.40 -5.89
N MET A 217 19.49 -13.76 -5.48
CA MET A 217 19.66 -12.31 -5.58
C MET A 217 21.06 -11.98 -6.05
N PRO A 218 21.25 -10.82 -6.68
CA PRO A 218 22.60 -10.32 -6.86
C PRO A 218 23.29 -10.08 -5.51
N LYS A 219 24.62 -10.31 -5.50
CA LYS A 219 25.46 -9.94 -4.37
C LYS A 219 25.24 -8.47 -4.03
N GLY A 220 25.47 -8.09 -2.79
CA GLY A 220 25.10 -6.77 -2.32
C GLY A 220 25.28 -6.60 -0.83
N ARG A 221 24.99 -5.39 -0.37
CA ARG A 221 24.99 -5.01 1.04
C ARG A 221 23.71 -4.24 1.37
N GLU A 222 23.24 -4.41 2.60
CA GLU A 222 22.02 -3.82 3.15
C GLU A 222 22.34 -3.04 4.43
N ASN A 223 21.46 -2.12 4.83
CA ASN A 223 21.54 -1.31 6.05
C ASN A 223 22.81 -0.43 6.15
N LEU A 224 23.26 0.20 5.06
CA LEU A 224 24.42 1.09 5.10
C LEU A 224 23.96 2.49 5.48
N HIS A 225 24.46 3.12 6.54
CA HIS A 225 23.85 4.36 7.05
C HIS A 225 24.62 5.63 6.68
N THR A 226 25.84 5.47 6.19
CA THR A 226 26.80 6.56 5.97
C THR A 226 27.47 6.45 4.61
N LYS A 227 28.15 7.54 4.21
CA LYS A 227 28.95 7.54 2.97
C LYS A 227 30.11 6.56 3.10
N GLU A 228 30.68 6.45 4.29
CA GLU A 228 31.78 5.56 4.63
C GLU A 228 31.35 4.10 4.52
N ASP A 229 30.14 3.75 4.99
CA ASP A 229 29.56 2.42 4.82
C ASP A 229 29.37 2.05 3.34
N LEU A 230 28.91 3.01 2.53
CA LEU A 230 28.77 2.85 1.08
C LEU A 230 30.12 2.57 0.42
N ILE A 231 31.13 3.41 0.68
CA ILE A 231 32.47 3.27 0.09
C ILE A 231 33.06 1.91 0.48
N LYS A 232 33.03 1.58 1.77
CA LYS A 232 33.52 0.29 2.27
C LYS A 232 32.83 -0.87 1.57
N SER A 233 31.50 -0.82 1.44
CA SER A 233 30.71 -1.86 0.77
C SER A 233 31.06 -2.01 -0.71
N LEU A 234 31.26 -0.89 -1.42
CA LEU A 234 31.67 -0.89 -2.82
C LEU A 234 33.06 -1.53 -2.99
N CYS A 235 34.02 -1.19 -2.12
CA CYS A 235 35.36 -1.77 -2.14
C CYS A 235 35.35 -3.27 -1.83
N GLU A 236 34.59 -3.70 -0.82
CA GLU A 236 34.44 -5.13 -0.49
C GLU A 236 33.87 -5.93 -1.67
N LEU A 237 32.83 -5.41 -2.32
CA LEU A 237 32.21 -6.09 -3.46
C LEU A 237 33.15 -6.23 -4.67
N LYS A 238 34.00 -5.21 -4.91
CA LYS A 238 35.05 -5.27 -5.95
C LYS A 238 36.18 -6.24 -5.59
N THR A 239 36.49 -6.34 -4.30
CA THR A 239 37.51 -7.29 -3.82
C THR A 239 37.01 -8.73 -3.95
N GLU A 240 35.73 -8.98 -3.64
CA GLU A 240 35.08 -10.29 -3.79
C GLU A 240 34.87 -10.71 -5.26
N ASP A 241 34.73 -9.75 -6.17
CA ASP A 241 34.60 -9.96 -7.61
C ASP A 241 35.41 -8.93 -8.38
N PRO A 242 36.70 -9.21 -8.69
CA PRO A 242 37.57 -8.29 -9.42
C PRO A 242 37.05 -7.91 -10.82
N LEU A 243 36.19 -8.75 -11.43
CA LEU A 243 35.60 -8.50 -12.74
C LEU A 243 34.35 -7.61 -12.69
N LEU A 244 33.88 -7.24 -11.49
CA LEU A 244 32.72 -6.37 -11.30
C LEU A 244 32.95 -5.01 -11.96
N LYS A 245 32.08 -4.64 -12.91
CA LYS A 245 32.17 -3.37 -13.64
C LYS A 245 31.29 -2.27 -13.05
N ARG A 246 30.13 -2.63 -12.51
CA ARG A 246 29.14 -1.67 -12.01
C ARG A 246 28.42 -2.19 -10.76
N ALA A 247 28.00 -1.26 -9.92
CA ALA A 247 27.10 -1.50 -8.81
C ALA A 247 25.89 -0.56 -8.91
N VAL A 248 24.74 -1.00 -8.41
CA VAL A 248 23.56 -0.13 -8.28
C VAL A 248 23.42 0.28 -6.83
N VAL A 249 23.51 1.58 -6.57
CA VAL A 249 23.25 2.19 -5.27
C VAL A 249 21.78 2.57 -5.20
N LYS A 250 21.09 2.19 -4.13
CA LYS A 250 19.67 2.51 -3.96
C LYS A 250 19.38 3.07 -2.57
N LEU A 251 18.69 4.20 -2.50
CA LEU A 251 18.15 4.77 -1.25
C LEU A 251 17.02 3.88 -0.74
N GLU A 252 16.93 3.65 0.58
CA GLU A 252 15.95 2.73 1.19
C GLU A 252 14.52 2.91 0.68
N ASP A 253 13.99 4.12 0.80
CA ASP A 253 12.58 4.44 0.54
C ASP A 253 12.32 5.04 -0.85
N GLY A 254 13.33 5.02 -1.73
CA GLY A 254 13.18 5.46 -3.11
C GLY A 254 12.14 4.63 -3.90
N PHE A 255 11.33 5.26 -4.74
CA PHE A 255 10.27 4.63 -5.51
C PHE A 255 10.39 4.99 -6.99
N SER A 256 9.86 4.14 -7.89
CA SER A 256 9.83 4.39 -9.35
C SER A 256 11.19 4.77 -9.98
N GLY A 257 12.30 4.26 -9.43
CA GLY A 257 13.65 4.57 -9.90
C GLY A 257 14.28 5.80 -9.25
N ASP A 258 13.49 6.63 -8.58
CA ASP A 258 14.00 7.74 -7.77
C ASP A 258 14.85 7.20 -6.61
N GLY A 259 16.01 7.81 -6.39
CA GLY A 259 17.00 7.34 -5.42
C GLY A 259 17.82 6.13 -5.85
N ASN A 260 17.78 5.70 -7.13
CA ASN A 260 18.73 4.74 -7.68
C ASN A 260 19.86 5.45 -8.44
N ALA A 261 21.10 5.01 -8.25
CA ALA A 261 22.26 5.47 -8.99
C ALA A 261 23.12 4.28 -9.44
N ILE A 262 23.82 4.43 -10.55
CA ILE A 262 24.81 3.45 -11.01
C ILE A 262 26.18 3.97 -10.63
N PHE A 263 26.98 3.12 -10.01
CA PHE A 263 28.40 3.34 -9.76
C PHE A 263 29.21 2.50 -10.74
N ASP A 264 30.10 3.13 -11.52
CA ASP A 264 31.03 2.47 -12.42
C ASP A 264 32.40 2.33 -11.75
N TYR A 265 32.97 1.12 -11.78
CA TYR A 265 34.29 0.84 -11.21
C TYR A 265 35.44 1.16 -12.17
N ASN A 266 35.16 1.43 -13.45
CA ASN A 266 36.21 1.78 -14.42
C ASN A 266 36.59 3.27 -14.35
N ASP A 267 35.72 4.10 -13.76
CA ASP A 267 35.92 5.54 -13.58
C ASP A 267 36.53 5.89 -12.19
N ALA A 268 36.91 4.88 -11.40
CA ALA A 268 37.29 4.98 -9.99
C ALA A 268 38.74 4.56 -9.70
#